data_AF-A0A5C7RYZ9-F1
#
_entry.id   AF-A0A5C7RYZ9-F1
#
_cell.length_a   1.000
_cell.length_b   1.000
_cell.length_c   1.000
_cell.angle_alpha   90.00
_cell.angle_beta   90.00
_cell.angle_gamma   90.00
#
_symmetry.space_group_name_H-M   'P 1'
#
loop_
_entity.id
_entity.type
_entity.pdbx_description
1 polymer ?
#
loop_
_entity_poly.entity_id
_entity_poly.type
_entity_poly.pdbx_seq_one_letter_code
_entity_poly.pdbx_strand_id
1 'polypeptide(L)' 'MGKMKKTLIGLTLAAVMGAAVAAAPGPTTRGEFYYYLDNTGKVIGYRAINCNGTFVSWGKTSSLYSKGYMLCLPVD' A
#
# COMPACT_ATOMS: atom_id res chain seq x y z
N MET A 1 -2.72 56.57 -28.28
CA MET A 1 -1.87 55.94 -27.24
C MET A 1 -2.75 55.04 -26.38
N GLY A 2 -2.32 53.80 -26.15
CA GLY A 2 -3.17 52.62 -25.93
C GLY A 2 -3.86 52.49 -24.57
N LYS A 3 -5.08 51.92 -24.59
CA LYS A 3 -5.82 51.50 -23.38
C LYS A 3 -5.26 50.17 -22.87
N MET A 4 -4.52 50.22 -21.77
CA MET A 4 -3.90 49.08 -21.11
C MET A 4 -4.98 48.19 -20.45
N LYS A 5 -5.16 46.97 -20.94
CA LYS A 5 -6.05 45.98 -20.33
C LYS A 5 -5.40 45.44 -19.05
N LYS A 6 -6.02 45.70 -17.89
CA LYS A 6 -5.60 45.14 -16.60
C LYS A 6 -6.02 43.67 -16.53
N THR A 7 -5.12 42.78 -16.91
CA THR A 7 -5.29 41.33 -16.75
C THR A 7 -5.09 41.00 -15.27
N LEU A 8 -6.18 40.67 -14.56
CA LEU A 8 -6.11 40.09 -13.21
C LEU A 8 -5.52 38.69 -13.30
N ILE A 9 -4.30 38.53 -12.80
CA ILE A 9 -3.66 37.23 -12.60
C ILE A 9 -4.15 36.71 -11.24
N GLY A 10 -5.22 35.91 -11.26
CA GLY A 10 -5.69 35.17 -10.10
C GLY A 10 -4.87 33.89 -9.94
N LEU A 11 -3.90 33.90 -9.03
CA LEU A 11 -3.11 32.73 -8.68
C LEU A 11 -3.83 31.92 -7.60
N THR A 12 -4.76 31.06 -7.99
CA THR A 12 -5.38 30.09 -7.08
C THR A 12 -4.44 28.91 -6.88
N LEU A 13 -3.61 28.98 -5.84
CA LEU A 13 -2.85 27.82 -5.35
C LEU A 13 -3.84 26.83 -4.72
N ALA A 14 -4.33 25.87 -5.50
CA ALA A 14 -5.05 24.71 -4.99
C ALA A 14 -4.04 23.78 -4.32
N ALA A 15 -3.82 23.95 -3.00
CA ALA A 15 -3.06 23.01 -2.21
C ALA A 15 -3.88 21.72 -2.04
N VAL A 16 -3.66 20.75 -2.93
CA VAL A 16 -4.14 19.38 -2.73
C VAL A 16 -3.26 18.77 -1.65
N MET A 17 -3.67 18.92 -0.39
CA MET A 17 -3.13 18.16 0.73
C MET A 17 -3.48 16.69 0.51
N GLY A 18 -2.59 15.95 -0.17
CA GLY A 18 -2.71 14.50 -0.30
C GLY A 18 -2.58 13.87 1.08
N ALA A 19 -3.63 13.21 1.56
CA ALA A 19 -3.57 12.42 2.77
C ALA A 19 -2.47 11.35 2.64
N ALA A 20 -1.54 11.31 3.59
CA ALA A 20 -0.53 10.27 3.66
C ALA A 20 -1.25 8.92 3.88
N VAL A 21 -1.38 8.13 2.83
CA VAL A 21 -1.90 6.77 2.92
C VAL A 21 -0.85 5.92 3.64
N ALA A 22 -1.13 5.54 4.88
CA ALA A 22 -0.31 4.58 5.61
C ALA A 22 -0.15 3.31 4.77
N ALA A 23 1.10 2.88 4.56
CA ALA A 23 1.39 1.68 3.79
C ALA A 23 0.68 0.49 4.45
N ALA A 24 0.02 -0.33 3.63
CA ALA A 24 -0.63 -1.54 4.12
C ALA A 24 0.41 -2.45 4.82
N PRO A 25 0.08 -3.00 6.01
CA PRO A 25 0.99 -3.83 6.77
C PRO A 25 1.37 -5.09 5.97
N GLY A 26 2.54 -5.65 6.25
CA GLY A 26 3.07 -6.83 5.57
C GLY A 26 3.99 -7.66 6.48
N PRO A 27 4.49 -8.80 6.00
CA PRO A 27 5.27 -9.71 6.80
C PRO A 27 6.61 -9.09 7.21
N THR A 28 6.98 -9.30 8.46
CA THR A 28 8.20 -8.75 9.08
C THR A 28 9.13 -9.85 9.60
N THR A 29 8.60 -11.06 9.78
CA THR A 29 9.32 -12.19 10.35
C THR A 29 9.15 -13.45 9.50
N ARG A 30 10.09 -14.40 9.62
CA ARG A 30 10.01 -15.69 8.92
C ARG A 30 8.75 -16.45 9.30
N GLY A 31 8.12 -17.04 8.30
CA GLY A 31 6.85 -17.75 8.42
C GLY A 31 5.61 -16.84 8.39
N GLU A 32 5.76 -15.52 8.46
CA GLU A 32 4.63 -14.60 8.44
C GLU A 32 4.06 -14.44 7.02
N PHE A 33 2.74 -14.50 6.89
CA PHE A 33 2.05 -14.26 5.62
C PHE A 33 0.78 -13.42 5.77
N TYR A 34 0.43 -12.73 4.67
CA TYR A 34 -0.71 -11.84 4.55
C TYR A 34 -1.47 -12.14 3.26
N TYR A 35 -2.79 -12.27 3.35
CA TYR A 35 -3.70 -12.18 2.22
C TYR A 35 -4.42 -10.84 2.26
N TYR A 36 -4.35 -10.07 1.19
CA TYR A 36 -5.03 -8.78 1.06
C TYR A 36 -6.36 -8.97 0.35
N LEU A 37 -7.40 -8.32 0.85
CA LEU A 37 -8.76 -8.46 0.36
C LEU A 37 -9.28 -7.14 -0.22
N ASP A 38 -10.17 -7.25 -1.20
CA ASP A 38 -11.03 -6.13 -1.59
C ASP A 38 -12.24 -5.98 -0.64
N ASN A 39 -13.06 -4.96 -0.89
CA ASN A 39 -14.23 -4.65 -0.07
C ASN A 39 -15.34 -5.73 -0.13
N THR A 40 -15.24 -6.70 -1.05
CA THR A 40 -16.17 -7.84 -1.15
C THR A 40 -15.64 -9.08 -0.42
N GLY A 41 -14.44 -9.01 0.15
CA GLY A 41 -13.77 -10.13 0.81
C GLY A 41 -13.02 -11.06 -0.17
N LYS A 42 -12.83 -10.65 -1.43
CA LYS A 42 -12.06 -11.42 -2.40
C LYS A 42 -10.57 -11.13 -2.23
N VAL A 43 -9.74 -12.17 -2.30
CA VAL A 43 -8.28 -12.02 -2.27
C VAL A 43 -7.78 -11.32 -3.53
N ILE A 44 -7.01 -10.24 -3.35
CA ILE A 44 -6.43 -9.41 -4.42
C ILE A 44 -4.90 -9.32 -4.36
N GLY A 45 -4.29 -9.86 -3.30
CA GLY A 45 -2.85 -9.90 -3.17
C GLY A 45 -2.39 -10.78 -2.03
N TYR A 46 -1.08 -11.00 -2.01
CA TYR A 46 -0.42 -11.83 -1.01
C TYR A 46 1.00 -11.35 -0.79
N ARG A 47 1.46 -11.44 0.46
CA ARG A 47 2.87 -11.25 0.83
C ARG A 47 3.24 -12.25 1.92
N ALA A 48 4.42 -12.86 1.80
CA ALA A 48 4.97 -13.67 2.87
C ALA A 48 6.49 -13.58 2.94
N ILE A 49 7.03 -13.84 4.13
CA ILE A 49 8.42 -14.25 4.30
C ILE A 49 8.34 -15.74 4.63
N ASN A 50 8.74 -16.59 3.68
CA ASN A 50 8.74 -18.03 3.86
C ASN A 50 9.66 -18.45 5.01
N CYS A 51 9.54 -19.68 5.50
CA CYS A 51 10.36 -20.20 6.60
C CYS A 51 11.87 -20.13 6.33
N ASN A 52 12.28 -20.23 5.06
CA ASN A 52 13.68 -20.07 4.64
C ASN A 52 14.14 -18.60 4.55
N GLY A 53 13.27 -17.63 4.86
CA GLY A 53 13.55 -16.19 4.76
C GLY A 53 13.29 -15.58 3.38
N THR A 54 12.86 -16.36 2.39
CA THR A 54 12.55 -15.81 1.06
C THR A 54 11.27 -14.98 1.12
N PHE A 55 11.35 -13.74 0.66
CA PHE A 55 10.18 -12.89 0.47
C PHE A 55 9.46 -13.27 -0.83
N VAL A 56 8.15 -13.46 -0.74
CA VAL A 56 7.27 -13.71 -1.89
C VAL A 56 6.11 -12.72 -1.86
N SER A 57 5.74 -12.18 -3.02
CA SER A 57 4.67 -11.19 -3.14
C SER A 57 4.01 -11.25 -4.50
N TRP A 58 2.68 -11.07 -4.52
CA TRP A 58 1.92 -10.85 -5.75
C TRP A 58 0.68 -9.99 -5.49
N GLY A 59 0.14 -9.40 -6.56
CA GLY A 59 -1.12 -8.64 -6.51
C GLY A 59 -1.00 -7.27 -5.82
N LYS A 60 -2.12 -6.81 -5.27
CA LYS A 60 -2.26 -5.49 -4.62
C LYS A 60 -2.33 -5.61 -3.11
N THR A 61 -1.88 -4.58 -2.42
CA THR A 61 -2.08 -4.46 -0.98
C THR A 61 -3.36 -3.70 -0.65
N SER A 62 -3.91 -3.96 0.54
CA SER A 62 -5.12 -3.33 1.05
C SER A 62 -5.01 -3.17 2.57
N SER A 63 -5.75 -2.21 3.14
CA SER A 63 -5.93 -2.13 4.60
C SER A 63 -6.85 -3.25 5.12
N LEU A 64 -7.60 -3.92 4.24
CA LEU A 64 -8.32 -5.16 4.53
C LEU A 64 -7.39 -6.34 4.26
N TYR A 65 -6.98 -7.04 5.31
CA TYR A 65 -6.08 -8.17 5.20
C TYR A 65 -6.38 -9.25 6.25
N SER A 66 -5.98 -10.47 5.95
CA SER A 66 -5.84 -11.56 6.90
C SER A 66 -4.36 -11.88 7.08
N LYS A 67 -3.95 -12.14 8.33
CA LYS A 67 -2.58 -12.46 8.72
C LYS A 67 -2.52 -13.88 9.27
N GLY A 68 -1.44 -14.60 8.97
CA GLY A 68 -1.16 -15.89 9.57
C GLY A 68 0.32 -16.20 9.63
N TYR A 69 0.61 -17.39 10.17
CA TYR A 69 1.96 -17.91 10.33
C TYR A 69 2.05 -19.34 9.78
N MET A 70 3.08 -19.60 9.00
CA MET A 70 3.45 -20.94 8.55
C MET A 70 4.03 -21.73 9.72
N LEU A 71 3.81 -23.04 9.72
CA LEU A 71 4.54 -23.95 10.60
C LEU A 71 5.95 -24.13 10.05
N CYS A 72 6.88 -23.33 10.56
CA CYS A 72 8.28 -23.45 10.23
C CYS A 72 8.91 -24.50 11.16
N LEU A 73 9.21 -25.67 10.60
CA LEU A 73 10.04 -26.65 11.29
C LEU A 73 11.46 -26.08 11.43
N PRO A 74 12.15 -26.33 12.55
CA PRO A 74 13.58 -26.09 12.62
C PRO A 74 14.24 -26.89 11.48
N VAL A 75 15.08 -26.23 10.70
CA VAL A 75 16.02 -26.94 9.84
C VAL A 75 17.21 -27.28 10.71
N ASP A 76 17.51 -28.58 10.81
CA ASP A 76 18.64 -29.12 11.57
C ASP A 76 19.98 -28.51 11.11
#